data_AF-A0A2U1MD51-F1
#
_entry.id   AF-A0A2U1MD51-F1
#
_cell.length_a   1.000
_cell.length_b   1.000
_cell.length_c   1.000
_cell.angle_alpha   90.00
_cell.angle_beta   90.00
_cell.angle_gamma   90.00
#
_symmetry.space_group_name_H-M   'P 1'
#
loop_
_entity.id
_entity.type
_entity.pdbx_description
1 polymer ?
#
loop_
_entity_poly.entity_id
_entity_poly.type
_entity_poly.pdbx_seq_one_letter_code
_entity_poly.pdbx_strand_id
1 'polypeptide(L)'
;MAIYIGAEEEEWKKVLDNHYLMDLVLEGYGAEPIAEYGAYSKIPKELRKQILTWLRKQPGYYEMLVGEERKERKEKVMKEKEMKKRKKKGDAEGRGSNF
;
A
#
# COMPACT_ATOMS: atom_id res chain seq x y z
N MET A 1 12.28 -6.88 -17.79
CA MET A 1 11.18 -5.99 -17.37
C MET A 1 11.65 -5.18 -16.18
N ALA A 2 11.87 -3.87 -16.34
CA ALA A 2 12.17 -2.99 -15.22
C ALA A 2 10.83 -2.51 -14.63
N ILE A 3 10.45 -3.05 -13.47
CA ILE A 3 9.29 -2.56 -12.74
C ILE A 3 9.70 -1.20 -12.16
N TYR A 4 9.21 -0.13 -12.75
CA TYR A 4 9.49 1.23 -12.28
C TYR A 4 8.69 1.48 -11.01
N ILE A 5 9.29 1.19 -9.86
CA ILE A 5 8.74 1.55 -8.56
C ILE A 5 9.16 3.00 -8.25
N GLY A 6 8.55 3.96 -8.94
CA GLY A 6 8.59 5.39 -8.59
C GLY A 6 9.87 5.95 -7.95
N ALA A 7 9.71 6.82 -6.96
CA ALA A 7 10.81 7.30 -6.11
C ALA A 7 11.07 6.33 -4.93
N GLU A 8 12.29 6.31 -4.38
CA GLU A 8 12.68 5.48 -3.21
C GLU A 8 11.67 5.59 -2.05
N GLU A 9 11.08 6.77 -1.86
CA GLU A 9 10.04 7.01 -0.86
C GLU A 9 8.74 6.26 -1.13
N GLU A 10 8.30 6.15 -2.39
CA GLU A 10 7.09 5.42 -2.75
C GLU A 10 7.28 3.91 -2.59
N GLU A 11 8.46 3.40 -2.97
CA GLU A 11 8.83 2.00 -2.71
C GLU A 11 8.80 1.72 -1.20
N TRP A 12 9.40 2.60 -0.40
CA TRP A 12 9.39 2.45 1.05
C TRP A 12 7.98 2.50 1.66
N LYS A 13 7.12 3.41 1.21
CA LYS A 13 5.72 3.46 1.66
C LYS A 13 4.99 2.15 1.37
N LYS A 14 5.16 1.60 0.17
CA LYS A 14 4.58 0.30 -0.21
C LYS A 14 5.11 -0.86 0.62
N VAL A 15 6.39 -0.83 1.02
CA VAL A 15 6.97 -1.82 1.93
C VAL A 15 6.30 -1.77 3.30
N LEU A 16 6.04 -0.57 3.83
CA LEU A 16 5.37 -0.41 5.14
C LEU A 16 3.87 -0.71 5.09
N ASP A 17 3.19 -0.37 4.00
CA ASP A 17 1.76 -0.66 3.81
C ASP A 17 1.51 -2.16 3.61
N ASN A 18 2.54 -2.91 3.19
CA ASN A 18 2.46 -4.34 3.00
C ASN A 18 2.90 -5.11 4.25
N HIS A 19 1.96 -5.79 4.90
CA HIS A 19 2.25 -6.58 6.10
C HIS A 19 3.37 -7.61 5.90
N TYR A 20 3.40 -8.31 4.77
CA TYR A 20 4.43 -9.32 4.50
C TYR A 20 5.81 -8.72 4.30
N LEU A 21 5.91 -7.61 3.56
CA LEU A 21 7.19 -6.92 3.37
C LEU A 21 7.66 -6.26 4.67
N MET A 22 6.74 -5.72 5.47
CA MET A 22 7.07 -5.19 6.78
C MET A 22 7.56 -6.29 7.74
N ASP A 23 6.92 -7.46 7.76
CA ASP A 23 7.39 -8.61 8.53
C ASP A 23 8.80 -9.04 8.12
N LEU A 24 9.11 -9.06 6.82
CA LEU A 24 10.48 -9.32 6.34
C LEU A 24 11.49 -8.29 6.84
N VAL A 25 11.14 -7.01 6.91
CA VAL A 25 12.01 -5.97 7.48
C VAL A 25 12.20 -6.20 8.97
N LEU A 26 11.13 -6.56 9.69
CA LEU A 26 11.19 -6.86 11.12
C LEU A 26 12.05 -8.11 11.40
N GLU A 27 12.00 -9.14 10.56
CA GLU A 27 12.83 -10.33 10.68
C GLU A 27 14.31 -10.05 10.38
N GLY A 28 14.59 -9.23 9.36
CA GLY A 28 15.96 -8.96 8.93
C GLY A 28 16.69 -7.88 9.74
N TYR A 29 15.97 -6.83 10.15
CA TYR A 29 16.53 -5.61 10.76
C TYR A 29 15.86 -5.26 12.10
N GLY A 30 14.90 -6.05 12.57
CA GLY A 30 14.19 -5.79 13.82
C GLY A 30 13.15 -4.67 13.70
N ALA A 31 12.47 -4.43 14.82
CA ALA A 31 11.55 -3.29 14.94
C ALA A 31 12.27 -1.95 15.11
N GLU A 32 13.57 -1.93 15.46
CA GLU A 32 14.31 -0.69 15.77
C GLU A 32 14.22 0.37 14.67
N PRO A 33 14.47 0.08 13.38
CA PRO A 33 14.42 1.11 12.33
C PRO A 33 13.03 1.73 12.15
N ILE A 34 11.98 0.97 12.46
CA ILE A 34 10.58 1.38 12.27
C ILE A 34 10.05 2.03 13.56
N ALA A 35 10.37 1.49 14.72
CA ALA A 35 9.92 1.96 16.03
C ALA A 35 10.68 3.23 16.48
N GLU A 36 11.99 3.30 16.21
CA GLU A 36 12.84 4.41 16.64
C GLU A 36 12.64 5.64 15.75
N TYR A 37 12.47 5.44 14.45
CA TYR A 37 12.35 6.53 13.50
C TYR A 37 10.90 6.80 13.06
N GLY A 38 10.01 5.82 13.09
CA GLY A 38 8.56 5.95 12.83
C GLY A 38 8.17 6.32 11.39
N ALA A 39 8.89 7.24 10.76
CA ALA A 39 8.61 7.84 9.47
C ALA A 39 9.84 7.79 8.55
N TYR A 40 9.61 7.59 7.26
CA TYR A 40 10.64 7.55 6.21
C TYR A 40 11.66 8.69 6.29
N SER A 41 11.21 9.91 6.61
CA SER A 41 12.06 11.09 6.69
C SER A 41 13.08 11.07 7.84
N LYS A 42 12.82 10.29 8.89
CA LYS A 42 13.67 10.20 10.08
C LYS A 42 14.70 9.06 9.99
N ILE A 43 14.44 8.03 9.19
CA ILE A 43 15.38 6.91 9.01
C ILE A 43 16.62 7.41 8.27
N PRO A 44 17.86 7.09 8.69
CA PRO A 44 19.06 7.42 7.92
C PRO A 44 18.99 6.90 6.48
N LYS A 45 19.41 7.71 5.51
CA LYS A 45 19.35 7.35 4.07
C LYS A 45 20.14 6.07 3.76
N GLU A 46 21.28 5.90 4.40
CA GLU A 46 22.11 4.69 4.25
C GLU A 46 21.38 3.44 4.74
N LEU A 47 20.72 3.53 5.90
CA LEU A 47 19.94 2.42 6.46
C LEU A 47 18.75 2.06 5.55
N ARG A 48 18.02 3.05 5.03
CA ARG A 48 16.93 2.85 4.06
C ARG A 48 17.41 2.09 2.83
N LYS A 49 18.53 2.53 2.25
CA LYS A 49 19.11 1.86 1.09
C LYS A 49 19.53 0.44 1.39
N GLN A 50 20.12 0.17 2.54
CA GLN A 50 20.51 -1.20 2.92
C GLN A 50 19.30 -2.12 3.01
N ILE A 51 18.24 -1.68 3.70
CA ILE A 51 16.99 -2.44 3.86
C ILE A 51 16.34 -2.68 2.50
N LEU A 52 16.17 -1.65 1.67
CA LEU A 52 15.60 -1.82 0.31
C LEU A 52 16.46 -2.72 -0.57
N THR A 53 17.79 -2.59 -0.50
CA THR A 53 18.69 -3.44 -1.27
C THR A 53 18.58 -4.91 -0.84
N TRP A 54 18.40 -5.15 0.46
CA TRP A 54 18.18 -6.48 1.00
C TRP A 54 16.81 -7.05 0.58
N LEU A 55 15.74 -6.26 0.69
CA LEU A 55 14.40 -6.63 0.26
C LEU A 55 14.32 -6.97 -1.23
N ARG A 56 15.00 -6.20 -2.09
CA ARG A 56 15.06 -6.46 -3.53
C ARG A 56 15.72 -7.78 -3.89
N LYS A 57 16.51 -8.37 -2.99
CA LYS A 57 17.10 -9.70 -3.15
C LYS A 57 16.15 -10.82 -2.71
N GLN A 58 15.07 -10.50 -1.99
CA GLN A 58 14.09 -11.49 -1.54
C GLN A 58 13.24 -11.99 -2.72
N PRO A 59 12.96 -13.30 -2.78
CA PRO A 59 12.09 -13.85 -3.80
C PRO A 59 10.67 -13.29 -3.66
N GLY A 60 10.08 -12.86 -4.78
CA GLY A 60 8.72 -12.33 -4.80
C GLY A 60 8.56 -10.89 -4.32
N TYR A 61 9.64 -10.19 -3.96
CA TYR A 61 9.58 -8.78 -3.52
C TYR A 61 8.76 -7.89 -4.47
N TYR A 62 9.16 -7.87 -5.75
CA TYR A 62 8.49 -7.07 -6.77
C TYR A 62 7.05 -7.53 -7.04
N GLU A 63 6.77 -8.84 -6.91
CA GLU A 63 5.43 -9.38 -7.11
C GLU A 63 4.49 -8.96 -5.99
N MET A 64 4.96 -8.94 -4.74
CA MET A 64 4.19 -8.46 -3.60
C MET A 64 3.95 -6.96 -3.69
N LEU A 65 4.97 -6.21 -4.11
CA LEU A 65 4.92 -4.75 -4.24
C LEU A 65 3.95 -4.29 -5.35
N VAL A 66 3.83 -5.05 -6.45
CA VAL A 66 2.86 -4.80 -7.54
C VAL A 66 1.50 -5.46 -7.25
N GLY A 67 1.50 -6.59 -6.54
CA GLY A 67 0.33 -7.39 -6.22
C GLY A 67 -0.64 -6.66 -5.30
N GLU A 68 -0.13 -5.90 -4.33
CA GLU A 68 -0.97 -5.06 -3.48
C GLU A 68 -1.57 -3.86 -4.21
N GLU A 69 -0.86 -3.23 -5.13
CA GLU A 69 -1.42 -2.15 -5.95
C GLU A 69 -2.66 -2.62 -6.72
N ARG A 70 -2.65 -3.87 -7.20
CA ARG A 70 -3.82 -4.49 -7.85
C ARG A 70 -4.97 -4.76 -6.88
N LYS A 71 -4.68 -5.17 -5.64
CA LYS A 71 -5.72 -5.40 -4.61
C LYS A 71 -6.35 -4.08 -4.17
N GLU A 72 -5.54 -3.07 -3.86
CA GLU A 72 -6.01 -1.74 -3.45
C GLU A 72 -6.87 -1.09 -4.54
N ARG A 73 -6.45 -1.17 -5.81
CA ARG A 73 -7.23 -0.65 -6.93
C ARG A 73 -8.57 -1.37 -7.10
N LYS A 74 -8.61 -2.69 -6.90
CA LYS A 74 -9.87 -3.45 -6.92
C LYS A 74 -10.80 -3.04 -5.78
N GLU A 75 -10.28 -2.84 -4.58
CA GLU A 75 -11.07 -2.44 -3.42
C GLU A 75 -11.65 -1.03 -3.59
N LYS A 76 -10.85 -0.06 -4.03
CA LYS A 76 -11.32 1.30 -4.35
C LYS A 76 -12.42 1.28 -5.41
N VAL A 77 -12.26 0.48 -6.47
CA VAL A 77 -13.28 0.32 -7.53
C VAL A 77 -14.57 -0.29 -6.99
N MET A 78 -14.50 -1.30 -6.11
CA MET A 78 -15.69 -1.88 -5.48
C MET A 78 -16.40 -0.88 -4.58
N LYS A 79 -15.66 -0.14 -3.75
CA LYS A 79 -16.19 0.89 -2.85
C LYS A 79 -16.85 2.05 -3.62
N GLU A 80 -16.26 2.49 -4.73
CA GLU A 80 -16.85 3.52 -5.61
C GLU A 80 -18.13 3.04 -6.28
N LYS A 81 -18.16 1.80 -6.79
CA LYS A 81 -19.38 1.18 -7.35
C LYS A 81 -20.50 1.09 -6.32
N GLU A 82 -20.16 0.73 -5.08
CA GLU A 82 -21.12 0.65 -3.99
C GLU A 82 -21.70 2.03 -3.62
N MET A 83 -20.86 3.06 -3.50
CA MET A 83 -21.31 4.43 -3.26
C MET A 83 -22.24 4.93 -4.38
N LYS A 84 -21.90 4.68 -5.65
CA LYS A 84 -22.76 5.03 -6.80
C LYS A 84 -24.10 4.30 -6.75
N LYS A 85 -24.12 3.03 -6.33
CA LYS A 85 -25.35 2.25 -6.16
C LYS A 85 -26.23 2.80 -5.03
N ARG A 86 -25.64 3.16 -3.88
CA ARG A 86 -26.36 3.77 -2.75
C ARG A 86 -26.96 5.14 -3.13
N LYS A 87 -26.21 5.97 -3.85
CA LYS A 87 -26.68 7.29 -4.33
C LYS A 87 -27.89 7.14 -5.26
N LYS A 88 -27.80 6.25 -6.25
CA LYS A 88 -28.91 5.97 -7.20
C LYS A 88 -30.18 5.41 -6.52
N LYS A 89 -30.04 4.71 -5.39
CA LYS A 89 -31.19 4.18 -4.62
C LYS A 89 -31.87 5.29 -3.79
N GLY A 90 -31.10 6.19 -3.19
CA GLY A 90 -31.63 7.35 -2.47
C GLY A 90 -32.38 8.34 -3.37
N ASP A 91 -31.96 8.50 -4.64
CA ASP A 91 -32.67 9.33 -5.62
C ASP A 91 -34.00 8.71 -6.11
N ALA A 92 -34.17 7.38 -5.99
CA ALA A 92 -35.37 6.67 -6.44
C ALA A 92 -36.49 6.64 -5.38
N GLU A 93 -36.14 6.69 -4.09
CA GLU A 93 -37.10 6.65 -2.98
C GLU A 93 -37.72 8.03 -2.67
N GLY A 94 -37.21 9.12 -3.27
CA GLY A 94 -37.73 10.48 -3.12
C GLY A 94 -38.77 10.93 -4.17
N ARG A 95 -39.17 10.07 -5.12
CA ARG A 95 -40.15 10.40 -6.19
C ARG A 95 -41.44 9.57 -6.14
N GLY A 96 -41.78 9.02 -4.97
CA GLY A 96 -42.95 8.19 -4.78
C GLY A 96 -43.91 8.74 -3.73
N SER A 97 -44.30 10.02 -3.80
CA SER A 97 -45.47 10.49 -3.05
C SER A 97 -46.09 11.71 -3.72
N ASN A 98 -47.10 11.46 -4.53
CA ASN A 98 -48.29 12.30 -4.66
C ASN A 98 -49.34 11.48 -5.44
N PHE A 99 -50.10 10.68 -4.69
CA PHE A 99 -51.43 10.22 -5.09
C PHE A 99 -52.40 10.70 -4.01
#